data_AF-A0A8J5ZB80-F1
#
_entry.id   AF-A0A8J5ZB80-F1
#
_cell.length_a   1.000
_cell.length_b   1.000
_cell.length_c   1.000
_cell.angle_alpha   90.00
_cell.angle_beta   90.00
_cell.angle_gamma   90.00
#
_symmetry.space_group_name_H-M   'P 1'
#
loop_
_entity.id
_entity.type
_entity.pdbx_description
1 polymer ?
#
loop_
_entity_poly.entity_id
_entity_poly.type
_entity_poly.pdbx_seq_one_letter_code
_entity_poly.pdbx_strand_id
1 'polypeptide(L)' 'MAEAKKFVGFNNVEDILTKIGNKSLKIEYKPIEAIKTMLKCYPPQCEWCKSMNWIGVHEALMTIKDVEGMICSLDPQ' A
#
# COMPACT_ATOMS: atom_id res chain seq x y z
N MET A 1 -47.14 -15.46 18.69
CA MET A 1 -45.92 -15.42 19.51
C MET A 1 -44.77 -15.07 18.58
N ALA A 2 -44.26 -13.84 18.64
CA ALA A 2 -43.16 -13.36 17.81
C ALA A 2 -41.84 -13.64 18.54
N GLU A 3 -41.06 -14.61 18.04
CA GLU A 3 -39.68 -14.79 18.49
C GLU A 3 -38.78 -13.80 17.77
N ALA A 4 -38.35 -12.77 18.51
CA ALA A 4 -37.29 -11.88 18.11
C ALA A 4 -35.98 -12.67 18.00
N LYS A 5 -35.68 -13.12 16.78
CA LYS A 5 -34.40 -13.73 16.41
C LYS A 5 -33.31 -12.66 16.57
N LYS A 6 -32.69 -12.64 17.74
CA LYS A 6 -31.61 -11.73 18.12
C LYS A 6 -30.48 -11.88 17.08
N PHE A 7 -30.39 -10.91 16.18
CA PHE A 7 -29.32 -10.85 15.17
C PHE A 7 -28.00 -10.61 15.92
N VAL A 8 -27.21 -11.67 16.09
CA VAL A 8 -25.81 -11.61 16.54
C VAL A 8 -25.01 -10.98 15.38
N GLY A 9 -25.06 -9.65 15.30
CA GLY A 9 -24.51 -8.85 14.20
C GLY A 9 -23.29 -8.00 14.58
N PHE A 10 -22.66 -8.23 15.74
CA PHE A 10 -21.58 -7.37 16.23
C PHE A 10 -20.17 -7.99 16.20
N ASN A 11 -20.02 -9.32 16.24
CA ASN A 11 -18.69 -9.96 16.27
C ASN A 11 -17.99 -10.08 14.90
N ASN A 12 -18.64 -9.63 13.82
CA ASN A 12 -18.12 -9.78 12.46
C ASN A 12 -17.69 -8.43 11.85
N VAL A 13 -18.30 -7.30 12.26
CA VAL A 13 -18.03 -6.01 11.61
C VAL A 13 -16.62 -5.50 11.95
N GLU A 14 -16.22 -5.57 13.22
CA GLU A 14 -14.87 -5.19 13.65
C GLU A 14 -13.80 -6.14 13.08
N ASP A 15 -14.06 -7.45 13.07
CA ASP A 15 -13.13 -8.42 12.47
C ASP A 15 -12.98 -8.22 10.96
N ILE A 16 -14.08 -7.93 10.26
CA ILE A 16 -14.07 -7.54 8.84
C ILE A 16 -13.30 -6.23 8.64
N LEU A 17 -13.53 -5.20 9.47
CA LEU A 17 -12.85 -3.91 9.35
C LEU A 17 -11.34 -4.08 9.55
N THR A 18 -10.95 -4.86 10.56
CA THR A 18 -9.55 -5.16 10.88
C THR A 18 -8.89 -5.94 9.74
N LYS A 19 -9.60 -6.94 9.18
CA LYS A 19 -9.12 -7.73 8.04
C LYS A 19 -9.03 -6.92 6.75
N ILE A 20 -9.94 -5.96 6.53
CA ILE A 20 -9.88 -5.01 5.41
C ILE A 20 -8.72 -4.03 5.61
N GLY A 21 -8.55 -3.47 6.80
CA GLY A 21 -7.43 -2.60 7.16
C GLY A 21 -6.08 -3.30 6.95
N ASN A 22 -5.92 -4.50 7.51
CA ASN A 22 -4.71 -5.32 7.35
C ASN A 22 -4.43 -5.69 5.89
N LYS A 23 -5.47 -5.98 5.09
CA LYS A 23 -5.32 -6.21 3.66
C LYS A 23 -4.91 -4.93 2.92
N SER A 24 -5.50 -3.78 3.26
CA SER A 24 -5.15 -2.48 2.69
C SER A 24 -3.69 -2.13 2.97
N LEU A 25 -3.25 -2.28 4.22
CA LEU A 25 -1.88 -2.03 4.66
C LEU A 25 -0.89 -2.96 3.96
N LYS A 26 -1.25 -4.24 3.77
CA LYS A 26 -0.45 -5.21 3.01
C LYS A 26 -0.39 -4.90 1.51
N ILE A 27 -1.43 -4.28 0.95
CA ILE A 27 -1.45 -3.81 -0.43
C ILE A 27 -0.58 -2.56 -0.57
N GLU A 28 -0.55 -1.66 0.41
CA GLU A 28 0.33 -0.47 0.42
C GLU A 28 1.80 -0.82 0.67
N TYR A 29 2.10 -1.89 1.40
CA TYR A 29 3.48 -2.32 1.63
C TYR A 29 4.21 -2.77 0.35
N LYS A 30 3.47 -3.37 -0.60
CA LYS A 30 4.01 -3.83 -1.89
C LYS A 30 4.55 -2.70 -2.80
N PRO A 31 3.80 -1.63 -3.10
CA PRO A 31 4.31 -0.51 -3.87
C PRO A 31 5.45 0.21 -3.14
N ILE A 32 5.44 0.28 -1.80
CA ILE A 32 6.55 0.87 -1.03
C ILE A 32 7.85 0.06 -1.22
N GLU A 33 7.80 -1.28 -1.13
CA GLU A 33 9.00 -2.11 -1.40
C GLU A 33 9.44 -2.06 -2.87
N ALA A 34 8.51 -1.99 -3.82
CA ALA A 34 8.83 -1.83 -5.23
C ALA A 34 9.56 -0.50 -5.49
N ILE A 35 9.09 0.60 -4.90
CA ILE A 35 9.74 1.92 -4.95
C ILE A 35 11.15 1.82 -4.36
N LYS A 36 11.31 1.25 -3.15
CA LYS A 36 12.63 1.06 -2.52
C LYS A 36 13.61 0.28 -3.41
N THR A 37 13.12 -0.73 -4.10
CA THR A 37 13.93 -1.56 -5.01
C THR A 37 14.34 -0.77 -6.27
N MET A 38 13.42 -0.02 -6.87
CA MET A 38 13.72 0.83 -8.03
C MET A 38 14.73 1.93 -7.70
N LEU A 39 14.61 2.56 -6.52
CA LEU A 39 15.53 3.60 -6.06
C LEU A 39 16.94 3.06 -5.80
N LYS A 40 17.08 1.87 -5.20
CA LYS A 40 18.38 1.22 -4.99
C LYS A 40 19.12 0.85 -6.28
N CYS A 41 18.39 0.63 -7.37
CA CYS A 41 18.96 0.30 -8.67
C CYS A 41 19.42 1.54 -9.47
N TYR A 42 19.49 2.72 -8.84
CA TYR A 42 19.97 3.94 -9.48
C TYR A 42 21.50 4.09 -9.36
N PRO A 43 22.23 4.45 -10.44
CA PRO A 43 21.73 4.91 -11.73
C PRO A 43 21.61 3.78 -12.78
N PRO A 44 20.51 3.74 -13.55
CA PRO A 44 20.41 2.91 -14.75
C PRO A 44 21.45 3.36 -15.79
N GLN A 45 22.08 2.40 -16.48
CA GLN A 45 23.13 2.67 -17.48
C GLN A 45 22.60 3.29 -18.80
N CYS A 46 21.28 3.36 -18.98
CA CYS A 46 20.59 3.81 -20.20
C CYS A 46 19.50 4.85 -19.90
N GLU A 47 19.40 5.91 -20.71
CA GLU A 47 18.39 6.98 -20.57
C GLU A 47 16.95 6.46 -20.62
N TRP A 48 16.65 5.50 -21.50
CA TRP A 48 15.32 4.87 -21.58
C TRP A 48 14.92 4.17 -20.28
N CYS A 49 15.90 3.54 -19.63
CA CYS A 49 15.75 2.81 -18.38
C CYS A 49 15.51 3.78 -17.19
N LYS A 50 16.09 4.99 -17.24
CA LYS A 50 15.79 6.07 -16.28
C LYS A 50 14.34 6.52 -16.39
N SER A 51 13.88 6.79 -17.61
CA SER A 51 12.50 7.25 -17.86
C SER A 51 11.47 6.20 -17.47
N MET A 52 11.68 4.92 -17.81
CA MET A 52 10.79 3.83 -17.40
C MET A 52 10.76 3.61 -15.89
N ASN A 53 11.91 3.68 -15.21
CA ASN A 53 11.94 3.62 -13.74
C ASN A 53 11.12 4.77 -13.12
N TRP A 54 11.21 5.98 -13.66
CA TRP A 54 10.42 7.12 -13.19
C TRP A 54 8.92 7.01 -13.45
N ILE A 55 8.51 6.41 -14.56
CA ILE A 55 7.10 6.10 -14.79
C ILE A 55 6.58 5.11 -13.72
N GLY A 56 7.32 4.02 -13.47
CA GLY A 56 6.93 3.02 -12.47
C GLY A 56 6.88 3.56 -11.04
N VAL A 57 7.86 4.40 -10.65
CA VAL A 57 7.85 5.07 -9.35
C VAL A 57 6.68 6.03 -9.22
N HIS A 58 6.41 6.84 -10.25
CA HIS A 58 5.29 7.78 -10.24
C HIS A 58 3.93 7.06 -10.15
N GLU A 59 3.73 5.98 -10.92
CA GLU A 59 2.52 5.16 -10.85
C GLU A 59 2.33 4.53 -9.46
N ALA A 60 3.38 3.97 -8.86
CA ALA A 60 3.32 3.42 -7.51
C ALA A 60 2.98 4.51 -6.47
N LEU A 61 3.56 5.71 -6.59
CA LEU A 61 3.29 6.84 -5.70
C LEU A 61 1.81 7.25 -5.73
N MET A 62 1.22 7.31 -6.93
CA MET A 62 -0.19 7.71 -7.12
C MET A 62 -1.19 6.70 -6.53
N THR A 63 -0.74 5.47 -6.25
CA THR A 63 -1.58 4.43 -5.61
C THR A 63 -1.49 4.40 -4.09
N ILE A 64 -0.51 5.08 -3.50
CA ILE A 64 -0.28 5.12 -2.04
C ILE A 64 -1.15 6.22 -1.43
N LYS A 65 -1.93 5.89 -0.38
CA LYS A 65 -2.79 6.87 0.30
C LYS A 65 -2.01 7.66 1.34
N ASP A 66 -1.15 6.98 2.09
CA ASP A 66 -0.27 7.61 3.10
C ASP A 66 1.11 7.95 2.52
N VAL A 67 1.16 9.05 1.77
CA VAL A 67 2.39 9.52 1.12
C VAL A 67 3.42 9.97 2.15
N GLU A 68 2.99 10.63 3.23
CA GLU A 68 3.88 11.13 4.28
C GLU A 68 4.54 9.97 5.05
N GLY A 69 3.74 8.96 5.45
CA GLY A 69 4.26 7.75 6.07
C GLY A 69 5.21 6.97 5.16
N MET A 70 4.92 6.90 3.85
CA MET A 70 5.83 6.32 2.87
C MET A 70 7.16 7.09 2.84
N ILE A 71 7.14 8.41 2.65
CA ILE A 71 8.36 9.24 2.54
C ILE A 71 9.22 9.08 3.80
N CYS A 72 8.61 9.12 4.99
CA CYS A 72 9.29 8.90 6.27
C CYS A 72 9.91 7.50 6.40
N SER A 73 9.43 6.51 5.63
CA SER A 73 9.97 5.15 5.62
C SER A 73 11.11 4.93 4.61
N LEU A 74 11.42 5.91 3.77
CA LEU A 74 12.51 5.88 2.81
C LEU A 74 13.83 6.29 3.49
N ASP A 75 14.93 5.76 2.98
CA ASP A 75 16.25 6.19 3.40
C ASP A 75 16.54 7.60 2.82
N PRO A 76 17.19 8.52 3.57
CA PRO A 76 17.46 9.87 3.08
C PRO A 76 18.56 9.98 2.02
N GLN A 77 19.35 8.93 1.79
CA GLN A 77 20.44 8.91 0.80
C GLN A 77 19.94 8.77 -0.64
#